data_AF-A0A5C6YZT6-F1
#
_entry.id   AF-A0A5C6YZT6-F1
#
_cell.length_a   1.000
_cell.length_b   1.000
_cell.length_c   1.000
_cell.angle_alpha   90.00
_cell.angle_beta   90.00
_cell.angle_gamma   90.00
#
_symmetry.space_group_name_H-M   'P 1'
#
loop_
_entity.id
_entity.type
_entity.pdbx_description
1 polymer ?
#
loop_
_entity_poly.entity_id
_entity_poly.type
_entity_poly.pdbx_seq_one_letter_code
_entity_poly.pdbx_strand_id
1 'polypeptide(L)'
;GGPIEGRQYQRLAKPVPGSTPGKIEVIEFFWYGCPHCYVFEPTIEAWAKQLPADVVYRKVHVAFRANVKIHQQMFVTLEAMGKEAQVRPAIFNAIHRGGQSLTDVDAMAKFLAPLGVDPAKFKETYNSFTVQTRVQQATKLQDQYNIDGVPTVAIGGRFLTSPAMAGFGLRVSE
;
A
#
# COMPACT_ATOMS: atom_id res chain seq x y z
N GLY A 1 -28.58 -7.83 7.22
CA GLY A 1 -27.74 -6.81 7.86
C GLY A 1 -26.39 -6.76 7.20
N GLY A 2 -26.27 -5.99 6.11
CA GLY A 2 -24.99 -5.79 5.42
C GLY A 2 -24.30 -4.50 5.87
N PRO A 3 -23.10 -4.21 5.34
CA PRO A 3 -22.44 -2.92 5.58
C PRO A 3 -23.30 -1.77 5.05
N ILE A 4 -23.22 -0.60 5.67
CA ILE A 4 -24.04 0.58 5.39
C ILE A 4 -23.18 1.64 4.69
N GLU A 5 -23.66 2.14 3.55
CA GLU A 5 -23.02 3.23 2.80
C GLU A 5 -22.96 4.51 3.65
N GLY A 6 -21.84 5.24 3.59
CA GLY A 6 -21.57 6.40 4.44
C GLY A 6 -21.17 6.06 5.88
N ARG A 7 -21.15 4.76 6.26
CA ARG A 7 -20.64 4.30 7.56
C ARG A 7 -19.48 3.33 7.41
N GLN A 8 -19.75 2.09 6.99
CA GLN A 8 -18.71 1.06 6.84
C GLN A 8 -18.00 1.12 5.49
N TYR A 9 -18.61 1.74 4.49
CA TYR A 9 -18.00 1.97 3.19
C TYR A 9 -18.56 3.24 2.55
N GLN A 10 -17.90 3.73 1.51
CA GLN A 10 -18.39 4.80 0.65
C GLN A 10 -18.25 4.40 -0.82
N ARG A 11 -19.10 4.95 -1.67
CA ARG A 11 -19.03 4.77 -3.12
C ARG A 11 -18.20 5.88 -3.75
N LEU A 12 -17.37 5.52 -4.72
CA LEU A 12 -16.65 6.49 -5.54
C LEU A 12 -17.65 7.26 -6.41
N ALA A 13 -17.49 8.58 -6.47
CA ALA A 13 -18.30 9.43 -7.34
C ALA A 13 -18.13 9.06 -8.83
N LYS A 14 -16.91 8.66 -9.22
CA LYS A 14 -16.59 8.16 -10.56
C LYS A 14 -15.92 6.79 -10.43
N PRO A 15 -16.48 5.72 -11.02
CA PRO A 15 -15.84 4.42 -11.02
C PRO A 15 -14.47 4.48 -11.71
N VAL A 16 -13.49 3.77 -11.16
CA VAL A 16 -12.17 3.62 -11.75
C VAL A 16 -12.07 2.22 -12.36
N PRO A 17 -11.80 2.08 -13.67
CA PRO A 17 -11.63 0.75 -14.27
C PRO A 17 -10.50 -0.03 -13.60
N GLY A 18 -10.76 -1.31 -13.27
CA GLY A 18 -9.74 -2.19 -12.73
C GLY A 18 -8.66 -2.53 -13.76
N SER A 19 -7.45 -2.84 -13.28
CA SER A 19 -6.32 -3.16 -14.18
C SER A 19 -6.32 -4.61 -14.70
N THR A 20 -7.08 -5.50 -14.06
CA THR A 20 -7.12 -6.93 -14.38
C THR A 20 -8.50 -7.33 -14.92
N PRO A 21 -8.62 -7.60 -16.24
CA PRO A 21 -9.90 -7.98 -16.84
C PRO A 21 -10.52 -9.22 -16.19
N GLY A 22 -11.83 -9.18 -15.95
CA GLY A 22 -12.58 -10.31 -15.40
C GLY A 22 -12.32 -10.62 -13.92
N LYS A 23 -11.60 -9.76 -13.20
CA LYS A 23 -11.34 -9.90 -11.76
C LYS A 23 -11.88 -8.71 -10.97
N ILE A 24 -12.26 -8.97 -9.73
CA ILE A 24 -12.56 -7.95 -8.73
C ILE A 24 -11.22 -7.49 -8.15
N GLU A 25 -10.79 -6.30 -8.52
CA GLU A 25 -9.56 -5.71 -7.99
C GLU A 25 -9.80 -5.13 -6.60
N VAL A 26 -8.99 -5.54 -5.62
CA VAL A 26 -8.91 -4.93 -4.30
C VAL A 26 -7.55 -4.28 -4.13
N ILE A 27 -7.55 -2.98 -3.82
CA ILE A 27 -6.32 -2.19 -3.68
C ILE A 27 -6.24 -1.70 -2.25
N GLU A 28 -5.13 -1.98 -1.57
CA GLU A 28 -4.79 -1.25 -0.35
C GLU A 28 -3.89 -0.06 -0.68
N PHE A 29 -4.37 1.14 -0.38
CA PHE A 29 -3.57 2.34 -0.31
C PHE A 29 -2.94 2.45 1.08
N PHE A 30 -1.61 2.49 1.12
CA PHE A 30 -0.86 2.46 2.37
C PHE A 30 0.40 3.34 2.31
N TRP A 31 1.00 3.58 3.47
CA TRP A 31 2.32 4.21 3.58
C TRP A 31 3.15 3.48 4.65
N TYR A 32 4.40 3.14 4.32
CA TYR A 32 5.33 2.50 5.26
C TYR A 32 5.54 3.27 6.58
N GLY A 33 5.33 4.59 6.60
CA GLY A 33 5.45 5.42 7.79
C GLY A 33 4.15 5.63 8.56
N CYS A 34 3.03 5.03 8.13
CA CYS A 34 1.74 5.16 8.80
C CYS A 34 1.59 4.10 9.91
N PRO A 35 1.44 4.50 11.20
CA PRO A 35 1.28 3.54 12.29
C PRO A 35 0.04 2.65 12.14
N HIS A 36 -1.05 3.18 11.59
CA HIS A 36 -2.26 2.40 11.35
C HIS A 36 -2.11 1.39 10.22
N CYS A 37 -1.32 1.70 9.18
CA CYS A 37 -0.97 0.72 8.14
C CYS A 37 -0.16 -0.43 8.76
N TYR A 38 0.81 -0.11 9.60
CA TYR A 38 1.62 -1.11 10.29
C TYR A 38 0.80 -2.05 11.19
N VAL A 39 -0.17 -1.51 11.94
CA VAL A 39 -1.08 -2.32 12.76
C VAL A 39 -2.05 -3.14 11.91
N PHE A 40 -2.51 -2.61 10.78
CA PHE A 40 -3.45 -3.29 9.89
C PHE A 40 -2.82 -4.43 9.08
N GLU A 41 -1.52 -4.31 8.81
CA GLU A 41 -0.76 -5.19 7.94
C GLU A 41 -0.95 -6.70 8.20
N PRO A 42 -0.80 -7.25 9.44
CA PRO A 42 -1.04 -8.67 9.67
C PRO A 42 -2.46 -9.13 9.31
N THR A 43 -3.46 -8.25 9.50
CA THR A 43 -4.87 -8.56 9.24
C THR A 43 -5.15 -8.65 7.75
N ILE A 44 -4.72 -7.64 6.99
CA ILE A 44 -4.96 -7.61 5.54
C ILE A 44 -4.17 -8.71 4.80
N GLU A 45 -2.97 -9.05 5.25
CA GLU A 45 -2.19 -10.16 4.68
C GLU A 45 -2.80 -11.53 4.95
N ALA A 46 -3.37 -11.73 6.15
CA ALA A 46 -4.09 -12.98 6.46
C ALA A 46 -5.32 -13.15 5.57
N TRP A 47 -6.07 -12.06 5.35
CA TRP A 47 -7.21 -12.03 4.44
C TRP A 47 -6.80 -12.27 2.99
N ALA A 48 -5.74 -11.61 2.51
CA ALA A 48 -5.28 -11.73 1.12
C ALA A 48 -4.89 -13.16 0.72
N LYS A 49 -4.44 -13.98 1.68
CA LYS A 49 -4.11 -15.41 1.47
C LYS A 49 -5.33 -16.31 1.27
N GLN A 50 -6.53 -15.82 1.56
CA GLN A 50 -7.79 -16.58 1.51
C GLN A 50 -8.68 -16.15 0.34
N LEU A 51 -8.16 -15.34 -0.58
CA LEU A 51 -8.95 -14.77 -1.65
C LEU A 51 -9.47 -15.83 -2.63
N PRO A 52 -10.75 -15.72 -3.04
CA PRO A 52 -11.28 -16.55 -4.11
C PRO A 52 -10.62 -16.19 -5.45
N ALA A 53 -10.70 -17.11 -6.41
CA ALA A 53 -9.98 -16.98 -7.68
C ALA A 53 -10.42 -15.77 -8.54
N ASP A 54 -11.60 -15.21 -8.31
CA ASP A 54 -12.13 -14.03 -9.01
C ASP A 54 -11.67 -12.70 -8.41
N VAL A 55 -10.94 -12.71 -7.29
CA VAL A 55 -10.41 -11.50 -6.63
C VAL A 55 -8.90 -11.42 -6.82
N VAL A 56 -8.41 -10.22 -7.15
CA VAL A 56 -6.98 -9.90 -7.15
C VAL A 56 -6.70 -8.79 -6.17
N TYR A 57 -5.67 -8.97 -5.35
CA TYR A 57 -5.26 -8.00 -4.35
C TYR A 57 -3.87 -7.45 -4.66
N ARG A 58 -3.73 -6.14 -4.49
CA ARG A 58 -2.44 -5.46 -4.61
C ARG A 58 -2.36 -4.25 -3.67
N LYS A 59 -1.14 -3.80 -3.43
CA LYS A 59 -0.88 -2.58 -2.66
C LYS A 59 -0.48 -1.44 -3.57
N VAL A 60 -0.80 -0.23 -3.14
CA VAL A 60 -0.36 1.03 -3.76
C VAL A 60 0.16 1.91 -2.66
N HIS A 61 1.45 2.18 -2.68
CA HIS A 61 2.04 3.12 -1.76
C HIS A 61 1.62 4.55 -2.14
N VAL A 62 1.04 5.30 -1.21
CA VAL A 62 0.62 6.70 -1.44
C VAL A 62 1.78 7.67 -1.26
N ALA A 63 1.67 8.85 -1.85
CA ALA A 63 2.61 9.94 -1.62
C ALA A 63 1.87 11.28 -1.42
N PHE A 64 1.35 11.50 -0.21
CA PHE A 64 0.64 12.74 0.15
C PHE A 64 1.53 14.00 0.12
N ARG A 65 2.84 13.85 0.20
CA ARG A 65 3.82 14.94 0.23
C ARG A 65 5.10 14.53 -0.51
N ALA A 66 5.87 15.50 -1.00
CA ALA A 66 7.11 15.23 -1.72
C ALA A 66 8.12 14.41 -0.89
N ASN A 67 8.20 14.64 0.42
CA ASN A 67 9.12 13.93 1.32
C ASN A 67 8.73 12.46 1.57
N VAL A 68 7.51 12.02 1.23
CA VAL A 68 7.12 10.60 1.32
C VAL A 68 7.19 9.86 -0.02
N LYS A 69 7.45 10.58 -1.14
CA LYS A 69 7.69 9.95 -2.45
C LYS A 69 8.86 8.98 -2.42
N ILE A 70 9.83 9.20 -1.53
CA ILE A 70 10.99 8.31 -1.38
C ILE A 70 10.57 6.89 -0.94
N HIS A 71 9.61 6.77 -0.02
CA HIS A 71 9.07 5.45 0.38
C HIS A 71 8.19 4.84 -0.71
N GLN A 72 7.45 5.66 -1.47
CA GLN A 72 6.68 5.19 -2.62
C GLN A 72 7.61 4.61 -3.70
N GLN A 73 8.71 5.29 -3.99
CA GLN A 73 9.71 4.83 -4.94
C GLN A 73 10.44 3.58 -4.44
N MET A 74 10.74 3.48 -3.14
CA MET A 74 11.27 2.25 -2.51
C MET A 74 10.29 1.08 -2.71
N PHE A 75 9.01 1.25 -2.42
CA PHE A 75 7.98 0.23 -2.64
C PHE A 75 7.95 -0.24 -4.09
N VAL A 76 7.82 0.68 -5.05
CA VAL A 76 7.76 0.36 -6.48
C VAL A 76 9.04 -0.34 -6.96
N THR A 77 10.20 0.06 -6.43
CA THR A 77 11.49 -0.60 -6.72
C THR A 77 11.47 -2.05 -6.24
N LEU A 78 11.03 -2.29 -5.02
CA LEU A 78 10.96 -3.62 -4.44
C LEU A 78 9.91 -4.50 -5.13
N GLU A 79 8.81 -3.93 -5.61
CA GLU A 79 7.84 -4.64 -6.46
C GLU A 79 8.50 -5.05 -7.78
N ALA A 80 9.23 -4.14 -8.44
CA ALA A 80 9.94 -4.43 -9.68
C ALA A 80 11.01 -5.51 -9.51
N MET A 81 11.60 -5.61 -8.31
CA MET A 81 12.57 -6.66 -7.95
C MET A 81 11.92 -7.96 -7.47
N GLY A 82 10.59 -8.02 -7.31
CA GLY A 82 9.89 -9.19 -6.76
C GLY A 82 10.22 -9.46 -5.29
N LYS A 83 10.68 -8.44 -4.54
CA LYS A 83 11.15 -8.56 -3.15
C LYS A 83 10.24 -7.91 -2.12
N GLU A 84 9.30 -7.06 -2.56
CA GLU A 84 8.43 -6.25 -1.70
C GLU A 84 7.82 -7.05 -0.55
N ALA A 85 7.05 -8.10 -0.85
CA ALA A 85 6.33 -8.85 0.17
C ALA A 85 7.26 -9.56 1.17
N GLN A 86 8.47 -9.95 0.73
CA GLN A 86 9.47 -10.60 1.57
C GLN A 86 10.05 -9.63 2.61
N VAL A 87 10.33 -8.38 2.21
CA VAL A 87 11.06 -7.41 3.04
C VAL A 87 10.16 -6.37 3.73
N ARG A 88 8.92 -6.22 3.27
CA ARG A 88 7.92 -5.27 3.80
C ARG A 88 7.74 -5.36 5.33
N PRO A 89 7.61 -6.54 5.96
CA PRO A 89 7.52 -6.62 7.41
C PRO A 89 8.75 -6.03 8.12
N ALA A 90 9.94 -6.22 7.56
CA ALA A 90 11.18 -5.68 8.10
C ALA A 90 11.23 -4.14 7.95
N ILE A 91 10.80 -3.61 6.80
CA ILE A 91 10.71 -2.15 6.56
C ILE A 91 9.79 -1.50 7.59
N PHE A 92 8.58 -2.04 7.75
CA PHE A 92 7.63 -1.53 8.75
C PHE A 92 8.21 -1.58 10.17
N ASN A 93 8.85 -2.68 10.56
CA ASN A 93 9.49 -2.80 11.87
C ASN A 93 10.64 -1.79 12.05
N ALA A 94 11.47 -1.60 11.02
CA ALA A 94 12.57 -0.64 11.06
C ALA A 94 12.08 0.79 11.29
N ILE A 95 10.98 1.18 10.63
CA ILE A 95 10.39 2.51 10.78
C ILE A 95 9.66 2.66 12.11
N HIS A 96 8.74 1.74 12.44
CA HIS A 96 7.85 1.92 13.59
C HIS A 96 8.41 1.48 14.93
N ARG A 97 9.33 0.51 14.94
CA ARG A 97 9.99 0.02 16.17
C ARG A 97 11.45 0.43 16.26
N GLY A 98 12.14 0.46 15.12
CA GLY A 98 13.57 0.76 15.05
C GLY A 98 13.90 2.25 14.95
N GLY A 99 12.91 3.13 14.73
CA GLY A 99 13.13 4.57 14.56
C GLY A 99 13.93 4.96 13.31
N GLN A 100 14.10 4.05 12.35
CA GLN A 100 14.82 4.32 11.11
C GLN A 100 13.91 5.09 10.15
N SER A 101 14.35 6.27 9.70
CA SER A 101 13.54 7.07 8.76
C SER A 101 13.47 6.43 7.37
N LEU A 102 14.54 5.74 6.94
CA LEU A 102 14.71 5.21 5.57
C LEU A 102 14.43 6.28 4.50
N THR A 103 14.90 7.51 4.72
CA THR A 103 14.70 8.66 3.82
C THR A 103 15.89 8.96 2.92
N ASP A 104 16.78 7.99 2.73
CA ASP A 104 17.96 8.09 1.87
C ASP A 104 18.20 6.76 1.16
N VAL A 105 18.59 6.81 -0.12
CA VAL A 105 18.70 5.60 -0.97
C VAL A 105 19.87 4.71 -0.52
N ASP A 106 20.97 5.29 -0.02
CA ASP A 106 22.09 4.52 0.52
C ASP A 106 21.69 3.84 1.82
N ALA A 107 20.99 4.54 2.71
CA ALA A 107 20.43 3.98 3.93
C ALA A 107 19.44 2.84 3.65
N MET A 108 18.54 3.00 2.68
CA MET A 108 17.64 1.95 2.21
C MET A 108 18.41 0.74 1.70
N ALA A 109 19.37 0.94 0.78
CA ALA A 109 20.15 -0.15 0.19
C ALA A 109 20.93 -0.92 1.27
N LYS A 110 21.55 -0.21 2.22
CA LYS A 110 22.26 -0.81 3.36
C LYS A 110 21.32 -1.62 4.26
N PHE A 111 20.13 -1.08 4.55
CA PHE A 111 19.12 -1.76 5.35
C PHE A 111 18.62 -3.04 4.66
N LEU A 112 18.40 -3.00 3.35
CA LEU A 112 17.85 -4.09 2.56
C LEU A 112 18.88 -5.18 2.22
N ALA A 113 20.18 -4.86 2.22
CA ALA A 113 21.27 -5.79 1.94
C ALA A 113 21.21 -7.11 2.72
N PRO A 114 21.15 -7.11 4.08
CA PRO A 114 21.04 -8.35 4.85
C PRO A 114 19.73 -9.11 4.65
N LEU A 115 18.73 -8.51 4.01
CA LEU A 115 17.44 -9.13 3.68
C LEU A 115 17.43 -9.79 2.29
N GLY A 116 18.58 -9.85 1.62
CA GLY A 116 18.74 -10.49 0.31
C GLY A 116 18.35 -9.60 -0.87
N VAL A 117 18.45 -8.28 -0.71
CA VAL A 117 18.32 -7.29 -1.79
C VAL A 117 19.71 -6.79 -2.16
N ASP A 118 20.14 -7.01 -3.40
CA ASP A 118 21.43 -6.51 -3.87
C ASP A 118 21.47 -4.97 -3.86
N PRO A 119 22.40 -4.32 -3.14
CA PRO A 119 22.43 -2.87 -3.00
C PRO A 119 22.63 -2.12 -4.32
N ALA A 120 23.47 -2.65 -5.22
CA ALA A 120 23.75 -2.02 -6.50
C ALA A 120 22.53 -2.10 -7.42
N LYS A 121 21.91 -3.29 -7.50
CA LYS A 121 20.69 -3.51 -8.27
C LYS A 121 19.51 -2.72 -7.73
N PHE A 122 19.39 -2.59 -6.41
CA PHE A 122 18.37 -1.74 -5.80
C PHE A 122 18.53 -0.30 -6.26
N LYS A 123 19.74 0.29 -6.12
CA LYS A 123 20.00 1.68 -6.53
C LYS A 123 19.79 1.90 -8.03
N GLU A 124 20.24 0.98 -8.87
CA GLU A 124 20.03 1.02 -10.32
C GLU A 124 18.53 1.00 -10.65
N THR A 125 17.79 0.05 -10.07
CA THR A 125 16.35 -0.12 -10.30
C THR A 125 15.58 1.10 -9.78
N TYR A 126 15.94 1.59 -8.59
CA TYR A 126 15.35 2.77 -7.97
C TYR A 126 15.42 3.99 -8.88
N ASN A 127 16.54 4.20 -9.56
CA ASN A 127 16.74 5.34 -10.47
C ASN A 127 16.23 5.08 -11.91
N SER A 128 15.69 3.90 -12.18
CA SER A 128 15.26 3.53 -13.54
C SER A 128 14.03 4.33 -13.99
N PHE A 129 13.95 4.60 -15.30
CA PHE A 129 12.79 5.24 -15.92
C PHE A 129 11.50 4.47 -15.62
N THR A 130 11.55 3.13 -15.63
CA THR A 130 10.39 2.28 -15.34
C THR A 130 9.83 2.52 -13.94
N VAL A 131 10.71 2.60 -12.92
CA VAL A 131 10.28 2.91 -11.55
C VAL A 131 9.68 4.32 -11.48
N GLN A 132 10.31 5.31 -12.12
CA GLN A 132 9.78 6.68 -12.16
C GLN A 132 8.38 6.76 -12.77
N THR A 133 8.15 6.08 -13.89
CA THR A 133 6.83 6.00 -14.53
C THR A 133 5.81 5.33 -13.61
N ARG A 134 6.16 4.21 -12.96
CA ARG A 134 5.26 3.51 -12.04
C ARG A 134 4.91 4.33 -10.80
N VAL A 135 5.86 5.11 -10.27
CA VAL A 135 5.61 6.06 -9.16
C VAL A 135 4.60 7.14 -9.57
N GLN A 136 4.73 7.70 -10.77
CA GLN A 136 3.76 8.66 -11.32
C GLN A 136 2.38 8.02 -11.52
N GLN A 137 2.33 6.79 -12.02
CA GLN A 137 1.08 6.04 -12.17
C GLN A 137 0.41 5.77 -10.81
N ALA A 138 1.19 5.39 -9.79
CA ALA A 138 0.68 5.18 -8.43
C ALA A 138 0.09 6.48 -7.84
N THR A 139 0.76 7.62 -8.05
CA THR A 139 0.26 8.94 -7.62
C THR A 139 -1.03 9.30 -8.35
N LYS A 140 -1.08 9.13 -9.67
CA LYS A 140 -2.31 9.39 -10.44
C LYS A 140 -3.46 8.48 -10.01
N LEU A 141 -3.16 7.23 -9.67
CA LEU A 141 -4.16 6.29 -9.17
C LEU A 141 -4.70 6.73 -7.81
N GLN A 142 -3.84 7.16 -6.89
CA GLN A 142 -4.24 7.75 -5.61
C GLN A 142 -5.22 8.91 -5.83
N ASP A 143 -4.92 9.82 -6.77
CA ASP A 143 -5.79 10.96 -7.10
C ASP A 143 -7.12 10.52 -7.71
N GLN A 144 -7.11 9.55 -8.63
CA GLN A 144 -8.33 9.01 -9.27
C GLN A 144 -9.30 8.41 -8.26
N TYR A 145 -8.79 7.76 -7.23
CA TYR A 145 -9.58 7.21 -6.13
C TYR A 145 -9.92 8.25 -5.05
N ASN A 146 -9.45 9.50 -5.16
CA ASN A 146 -9.58 10.57 -4.17
C ASN A 146 -9.11 10.12 -2.76
N ILE A 147 -7.97 9.44 -2.70
CA ILE A 147 -7.43 8.95 -1.42
C ILE A 147 -6.84 10.13 -0.65
N ASP A 148 -7.38 10.40 0.52
CA ASP A 148 -6.97 11.46 1.45
C ASP A 148 -6.40 10.91 2.78
N GLY A 149 -6.49 9.60 3.01
CA GLY A 149 -6.00 8.93 4.20
C GLY A 149 -5.64 7.46 3.97
N VAL A 150 -4.88 6.89 4.90
CA VAL A 150 -4.43 5.49 4.89
C VAL A 150 -4.50 4.86 6.29
N PRO A 151 -4.67 3.52 6.39
CA PRO A 151 -4.91 2.59 5.29
C PRO A 151 -6.32 2.73 4.72
N THR A 152 -6.43 2.73 3.39
CA THR A 152 -7.71 2.75 2.67
C THR A 152 -7.75 1.57 1.70
N VAL A 153 -8.87 0.84 1.68
CA VAL A 153 -9.08 -0.30 0.79
C VAL A 153 -10.12 0.08 -0.26
N ALA A 154 -9.73 0.01 -1.53
CA ALA A 154 -10.62 0.19 -2.66
C ALA A 154 -11.06 -1.16 -3.23
N ILE A 155 -12.34 -1.30 -3.55
CA ILE A 155 -12.96 -2.56 -3.98
C ILE A 155 -13.64 -2.38 -5.33
N GLY A 156 -13.21 -3.15 -6.32
CA GLY A 156 -13.79 -3.24 -7.66
C GLY A 156 -13.83 -1.91 -8.40
N GLY A 157 -12.97 -0.95 -8.03
CA GLY A 157 -12.99 0.39 -8.61
C GLY A 157 -14.27 1.17 -8.34
N ARG A 158 -15.03 0.82 -7.30
CA ARG A 158 -16.36 1.38 -7.03
C ARG A 158 -16.55 1.82 -5.59
N PHE A 159 -15.90 1.16 -4.64
CA PHE A 159 -16.11 1.38 -3.22
C PHE A 159 -14.79 1.61 -2.49
N LEU A 160 -14.84 2.40 -1.42
CA LEU A 160 -13.76 2.56 -0.47
C LEU A 160 -14.23 2.15 0.93
N THR A 161 -13.32 1.57 1.70
CA THR A 161 -13.47 1.31 3.14
C THR A 161 -12.12 1.50 3.83
N SER A 162 -12.11 1.46 5.15
CA SER A 162 -10.89 1.51 5.96
C SER A 162 -11.16 0.85 7.32
N PRO A 163 -10.12 0.49 8.09
CA PRO A 163 -10.30 0.03 9.47
C PRO A 163 -11.12 1.01 10.32
N ALA A 164 -10.95 2.32 10.11
CA ALA A 164 -11.73 3.35 10.80
C ALA A 164 -13.22 3.27 10.44
N MET A 165 -13.55 3.13 9.15
CA MET A 165 -14.94 2.99 8.68
C MET A 165 -15.60 1.69 9.18
N ALA A 166 -14.88 0.58 9.12
CA ALA A 166 -15.35 -0.71 9.62
C ALA A 166 -15.57 -0.67 11.15
N GLY A 167 -14.70 0.02 11.88
CA GLY A 167 -14.76 0.21 13.33
C GLY A 167 -15.99 0.98 13.83
N PHE A 168 -16.61 1.86 13.01
CA PHE A 168 -17.86 2.54 13.38
C PHE A 168 -19.06 1.58 13.61
N GLY A 169 -18.94 0.30 13.20
CA GLY A 169 -19.90 -0.76 13.52
C GLY A 169 -19.63 -1.47 14.85
N LEU A 170 -18.43 -1.31 15.42
CA LEU A 170 -18.01 -1.86 16.70
C LEU A 170 -18.12 -0.76 17.76
N ARG A 171 -19.34 -0.47 18.22
CA ARG A 171 -19.46 0.05 19.58
C ARG A 171 -18.92 -1.05 20.49
N VAL A 172 -17.71 -0.87 21.00
CA VAL A 172 -17.25 -1.60 22.17
C VAL A 172 -18.24 -1.21 23.25
N SER A 173 -19.17 -2.11 23.57
CA SER A 173 -19.86 -2.04 24.84
C SER A 173 -18.79 -2.18 25.91
N GLU A 174 -18.56 -1.10 26.66
CA GLU A 174 -17.92 -1.17 27.98
C GLU A 174 -18.70 -2.13 28.89
#